data_AF-A0A7R9I9Z8-F1
#
_entry.id   AF-A0A7R9I9Z8-F1
#
_cell.length_a   1.000
_cell.length_b   1.000
_cell.length_c   1.000
_cell.angle_alpha   90.00
_cell.angle_beta   90.00
_cell.angle_gamma   90.00
#
_symmetry.space_group_name_H-M   'P 1'
#
loop_
_entity.id
_entity.type
_entity.pdbx_description
1 polymer ?
#
loop_
_entity_poly.entity_id
_entity_poly.type
_entity_poly.pdbx_seq_one_letter_code
_entity_poly.pdbx_strand_id
1 'polypeptide(L)'
;MVNVCVCRSISPVVHTVSSLMVVDCPGFQNPASCGHQGGATFQDLCHNYLQERLQLLFHQTTIVAPRDRYAQEHIELKCDDLAENEIYSPNPLVSLLDRTSQNVMIRTSQPDLRDVDRWGLLWLLDEEAVYPGACDEGFIERLFMHYRDRDHQLLLRKAPGTNQFVLHHLQGTNPVMYTATGWLKASRENPMARAAVALLHESAK
;
A
#
# COMPACT_ATOMS: atom_id res chain seq x y z
N MET A 1 17.97 -13.11 12.77
CA MET A 1 18.79 -13.34 13.98
C MET A 1 19.45 -12.08 14.52
N VAL A 2 20.11 -11.24 13.71
CA VAL A 2 20.81 -10.03 14.19
C VAL A 2 19.91 -9.07 14.97
N ASN A 3 18.74 -8.72 14.43
CA ASN A 3 17.83 -7.77 15.09
C ASN A 3 17.33 -8.29 16.47
N VAL A 4 17.10 -9.60 16.59
CA VAL A 4 16.73 -10.23 17.87
C VAL A 4 17.85 -10.10 18.92
N CYS A 5 19.11 -10.29 18.51
CA CYS A 5 20.25 -10.13 19.40
C CYS A 5 20.43 -8.67 19.84
N VAL A 6 20.26 -7.72 18.92
CA VAL A 6 20.30 -6.28 19.23
C VAL A 6 19.18 -5.94 20.21
N CYS A 7 17.93 -6.30 19.91
CA CYS A 7 16.78 -6.06 20.80
C CYS A 7 17.00 -6.65 22.19
N ARG A 8 17.49 -7.90 22.31
CA ARG A 8 17.80 -8.51 23.63
C ARG A 8 18.88 -7.76 24.40
N SER A 9 19.83 -7.14 23.70
CA SER A 9 20.95 -6.40 24.33
C SER A 9 20.54 -5.01 24.82
N ILE A 10 19.53 -4.40 24.21
CA ILE A 10 19.08 -3.03 24.53
C ILE A 10 17.73 -2.98 25.24
N SER A 11 17.01 -4.09 25.33
CA SER A 11 15.70 -4.15 25.97
C SER A 11 15.82 -3.91 27.48
N PRO A 12 15.01 -3.00 28.05
CA PRO A 12 15.07 -2.70 29.46
C PRO A 12 14.57 -3.89 30.29
N VAL A 13 15.20 -4.10 31.45
CA VAL A 13 14.83 -5.17 32.41
C VAL A 13 13.56 -4.82 33.19
N VAL A 14 13.12 -3.56 33.11
CA VAL A 14 11.97 -3.00 33.82
C VAL A 14 11.02 -2.29 32.85
N HIS A 15 9.75 -2.16 33.23
CA HIS A 15 8.75 -1.48 32.42
C HIS A 15 9.07 0.02 32.29
N THR A 16 9.06 0.52 31.05
CA THR A 16 9.23 1.94 30.74
C THR A 16 7.89 2.66 30.80
N VAL A 17 7.83 3.78 31.53
CA VAL A 17 6.63 4.65 31.60
C VAL A 17 6.48 5.52 30.35
N SER A 18 7.56 5.76 29.62
CA SER A 18 7.56 6.56 28.40
C SER A 18 8.65 6.07 27.44
N SER A 19 8.40 6.21 26.14
CA SER A 19 9.31 5.79 25.09
C SER A 19 9.33 6.81 23.96
N LEU A 20 10.51 7.06 23.38
CA LEU A 20 10.65 7.78 22.12
C LEU A 20 10.75 6.75 20.99
N MET A 21 9.83 6.80 20.03
CA MET A 21 9.90 5.98 18.82
C MET A 21 10.53 6.79 17.70
N VAL A 22 11.61 6.27 17.11
CA VAL A 22 12.23 6.83 15.92
C VAL A 22 11.92 5.89 14.75
N VAL A 23 11.34 6.44 13.69
CA VAL A 23 10.98 5.69 12.48
C VAL A 23 11.99 6.02 11.39
N ASP A 24 12.71 5.00 10.93
CA ASP A 24 13.61 5.07 9.78
C ASP A 24 13.14 4.07 8.73
N CYS A 25 12.79 4.55 7.54
CA CYS A 25 12.16 3.77 6.49
C CYS A 25 12.75 4.14 5.12
N PRO A 26 12.76 3.21 4.15
CA PRO A 26 13.23 3.51 2.80
C PRO A 26 12.42 4.64 2.18
N GLY A 27 13.08 5.56 1.49
CA GLY A 27 12.44 6.67 0.80
C GLY A 27 11.56 6.21 -0.38
N PHE A 28 10.87 7.18 -1.00
CA PHE A 28 10.07 6.94 -2.19
C PHE A 28 10.94 6.51 -3.38
N GLN A 29 10.52 5.48 -4.10
CA GLN A 29 11.23 4.87 -5.23
C GLN A 29 10.58 5.27 -6.56
N ASN A 30 11.33 5.96 -7.42
CA ASN A 30 10.95 6.19 -8.81
C ASN A 30 12.16 5.90 -9.73
N PRO A 31 12.28 4.66 -10.27
CA PRO A 31 13.41 4.28 -11.11
C PRO A 31 13.60 5.17 -12.35
N ALA A 32 12.52 5.73 -12.89
CA ALA A 32 12.58 6.62 -14.04
C ALA A 32 13.36 7.91 -13.73
N SER A 33 13.31 8.40 -12.48
CA SER A 33 14.11 9.55 -12.02
C SER A 33 15.61 9.29 -12.04
N CYS A 34 16.02 8.02 -12.02
CA CYS A 34 17.41 7.56 -12.10
C CYS A 34 17.75 6.97 -13.48
N GLY A 35 16.96 7.25 -14.51
CA GLY A 35 17.18 6.78 -15.88
C GLY A 35 16.82 5.31 -16.13
N HIS A 36 16.30 4.59 -15.14
CA HIS A 36 15.90 3.19 -15.30
C HIS A 36 14.50 3.09 -15.93
N GLN A 37 14.44 2.60 -17.17
CA GLN A 37 13.21 2.52 -17.96
C GLN A 37 12.45 1.19 -17.80
N GLY A 38 12.95 0.26 -16.97
CA GLY A 38 12.36 -1.07 -16.77
C GLY A 38 11.05 -1.10 -15.97
N GLY A 39 10.65 0.05 -15.40
CA GLY A 39 9.55 0.14 -14.44
C GLY A 39 9.97 -0.29 -13.04
N ALA A 40 9.22 0.20 -12.05
CA ALA A 40 9.32 -0.16 -10.65
C ALA A 40 8.79 -1.58 -10.39
N THR A 41 9.42 -2.27 -9.44
CA THR A 41 9.12 -3.64 -9.02
C THR A 41 8.04 -3.70 -7.94
N PHE A 42 7.62 -4.91 -7.55
CA PHE A 42 6.74 -5.09 -6.40
C PHE A 42 7.36 -4.58 -5.09
N GLN A 43 8.68 -4.74 -4.92
CA GLN A 43 9.38 -4.22 -3.74
C GLN A 43 9.33 -2.69 -3.68
N ASP A 44 9.49 -2.03 -4.83
CA ASP A 44 9.35 -0.58 -4.93
C ASP A 44 7.92 -0.14 -4.60
N LEU A 45 6.90 -0.91 -5.02
CA LEU A 45 5.51 -0.67 -4.62
C LEU A 45 5.35 -0.73 -3.11
N CYS A 46 5.95 -1.72 -2.42
CA CYS A 46 5.88 -1.83 -0.96
C CYS A 46 6.49 -0.60 -0.27
N HIS A 47 7.63 -0.10 -0.76
CA HIS A 47 8.23 1.13 -0.24
C HIS A 47 7.34 2.35 -0.49
N ASN A 48 6.81 2.50 -1.71
CA ASN A 48 5.96 3.62 -2.07
C ASN A 48 4.62 3.59 -1.32
N TYR A 49 4.04 2.42 -1.12
CA TYR A 49 2.84 2.23 -0.30
C TYR A 49 3.06 2.67 1.15
N LEU A 50 4.19 2.31 1.75
CA LEU A 50 4.57 2.80 3.08
C LEU A 50 4.65 4.33 3.10
N GLN A 51 5.25 4.94 2.08
CA GLN A 51 5.34 6.41 1.98
C GLN A 51 3.97 7.07 1.83
N GLU A 52 3.06 6.51 1.03
CA GLU A 52 1.67 7.00 0.92
C GLU A 52 0.91 6.91 2.24
N ARG A 53 1.11 5.83 3.01
CA ARG A 53 0.53 5.67 4.36
C ARG A 53 1.10 6.68 5.35
N LEU A 54 2.40 6.93 5.33
CA LEU A 54 3.04 7.96 6.16
C LEU A 54 2.54 9.36 5.78
N GLN A 55 2.38 9.64 4.49
CA GLN A 55 1.82 10.90 4.00
C GLN A 55 0.37 11.08 4.45
N LEU A 56 -0.46 10.02 4.41
CA LEU A 56 -1.83 10.06 4.92
C LEU A 56 -1.87 10.31 6.44
N LEU A 57 -1.01 9.65 7.21
CA LEU A 57 -0.89 9.88 8.66
C LEU A 57 -0.50 11.34 8.96
N PHE A 58 0.48 11.87 8.23
CA PHE A 58 0.89 13.27 8.35
C PHE A 58 -0.27 14.22 8.03
N HIS A 59 -0.98 13.99 6.92
CA HIS A 59 -2.15 14.77 6.54
C HIS A 59 -3.23 14.76 7.63
N GLN A 60 -3.55 13.58 8.17
CA GLN A 60 -4.53 13.44 9.26
C GLN A 60 -4.09 14.18 10.53
N THR A 61 -2.83 14.07 10.90
CA THR A 61 -2.30 14.63 12.15
C THR A 61 -2.09 16.14 12.09
N THR A 62 -1.63 16.65 10.95
CA THR A 62 -1.18 18.05 10.80
C THR A 62 -2.28 18.96 10.27
N ILE A 63 -3.22 18.42 9.48
CA ILE A 63 -4.25 19.21 8.79
C ILE A 63 -5.63 18.88 9.36
N VAL A 64 -6.02 17.62 9.31
CA VAL A 64 -7.40 17.21 9.66
C VAL A 64 -7.68 17.34 11.16
N ALA A 65 -6.87 16.71 12.01
CA ALA A 65 -7.13 16.68 13.45
C ALA A 65 -7.12 18.08 14.11
N PRO A 66 -6.19 19.02 13.77
CA PRO A 66 -6.23 20.37 14.31
C PRO A 66 -7.45 21.14 13.81
N ARG A 67 -7.79 21.03 12.53
CA ARG A 67 -8.98 21.67 11.96
C ARG A 67 -10.26 21.18 12.66
N ASP A 68 -10.39 19.88 12.84
CA ASP A 68 -11.54 19.28 13.51
C ASP A 68 -11.62 19.72 14.98
N ARG A 69 -10.48 19.90 15.66
CA ARG A 69 -10.42 20.46 17.02
C ARG A 69 -10.87 21.91 17.07
N TYR A 70 -10.43 22.76 16.12
CA TYR A 70 -10.90 24.15 16.06
C TYR A 70 -12.41 24.23 15.83
N ALA A 71 -12.95 23.36 14.98
CA ALA A 71 -14.39 23.26 14.79
C ALA A 71 -15.14 22.85 16.08
N GLN A 72 -14.59 21.93 16.86
CA GLN A 72 -15.14 21.52 18.18
C GLN A 72 -15.08 22.65 19.22
N GLU A 73 -14.04 23.48 19.19
CA GLU A 73 -13.87 24.62 20.08
C GLU A 73 -14.62 25.88 19.60
N HIS A 74 -15.42 25.77 18.53
CA HIS A 74 -16.15 26.87 17.90
C HIS A 74 -15.27 28.05 17.46
N ILE A 75 -14.04 27.75 17.03
CA ILE A 75 -13.09 28.72 16.49
C ILE A 75 -13.29 28.79 14.97
N GLU A 76 -13.73 29.94 14.48
CA GLU A 76 -13.88 30.18 13.04
C GLU A 76 -12.51 30.34 12.37
N LEU A 77 -12.16 29.37 11.51
CA LEU A 77 -11.02 29.48 10.62
C LEU A 77 -11.46 30.21 9.35
N LYS A 78 -10.83 31.37 9.07
CA LYS A 78 -10.96 32.02 7.77
C LYS A 78 -10.03 31.30 6.78
N CYS A 79 -10.46 30.15 6.28
CA CYS A 79 -9.86 29.57 5.09
C CYS A 79 -10.42 30.33 3.89
N ASP A 80 -9.56 30.96 3.07
CA ASP A 80 -10.01 31.53 1.80
C ASP A 80 -10.73 30.43 1.00
N ASP A 81 -11.91 30.75 0.47
CA ASP A 81 -12.93 29.85 -0.14
C ASP A 81 -12.42 28.91 -1.27
N LEU A 82 -11.15 29.05 -1.69
CA LEU A 82 -10.50 28.19 -2.67
C LEU A 82 -9.90 26.91 -2.05
N ALA A 83 -9.68 26.87 -0.73
CA ALA A 83 -8.97 25.76 -0.08
C ALA A 83 -9.89 24.69 0.53
N GLU A 84 -11.16 24.98 0.84
CA GLU A 84 -12.03 24.03 1.56
C GLU A 84 -12.44 22.80 0.72
N ASN A 85 -12.54 22.97 -0.60
CA ASN A 85 -12.89 21.90 -1.55
C ASN A 85 -11.67 21.26 -2.23
N GLU A 86 -10.46 21.80 -2.04
CA GLU A 86 -9.23 21.38 -2.73
C GLU A 86 -8.11 20.93 -1.77
N ILE A 87 -8.44 20.46 -0.55
CA ILE A 87 -7.45 19.72 0.22
C ILE A 87 -7.24 18.37 -0.49
N TYR A 88 -6.21 18.30 -1.33
CA TYR A 88 -5.78 17.09 -2.02
C TYR A 88 -5.39 16.02 -1.00
N SER A 89 -6.37 15.21 -0.61
CA SER A 89 -6.17 14.12 0.33
C SER A 89 -5.36 13.00 -0.33
N PRO A 90 -4.35 12.42 0.34
CA PRO A 90 -3.68 11.19 -0.12
C PRO A 90 -4.60 9.95 -0.14
N ASN A 91 -5.77 10.04 0.53
CA ASN A 91 -6.66 8.91 0.76
C ASN A 91 -7.12 8.14 -0.50
N PRO A 92 -7.41 8.77 -1.65
CA PRO A 92 -7.87 8.05 -2.85
C PRO A 92 -6.88 6.96 -3.31
N LEU A 93 -5.58 7.27 -3.35
CA LEU A 93 -4.57 6.29 -3.75
C LEU A 93 -4.36 5.20 -2.70
N VAL A 94 -4.32 5.58 -1.41
CA VAL A 94 -4.22 4.59 -0.32
C VAL A 94 -5.40 3.61 -0.39
N SER A 95 -6.62 4.13 -0.59
CA SER A 95 -7.81 3.31 -0.76
C SER A 95 -7.73 2.42 -2.01
N LEU A 96 -7.21 2.92 -3.13
CA LEU A 96 -6.98 2.10 -4.32
C LEU A 96 -6.04 0.92 -4.02
N LEU A 97 -5.03 1.12 -3.16
CA LEU A 97 -4.04 0.09 -2.84
C LEU A 97 -4.55 -0.94 -1.85
N ASP A 98 -5.19 -0.52 -0.76
CA ASP A 98 -5.41 -1.39 0.40
C ASP A 98 -6.83 -1.43 0.96
N ARG A 99 -7.81 -0.86 0.25
CA ARG A 99 -9.19 -0.85 0.72
C ARG A 99 -9.66 -2.26 1.01
N THR A 100 -9.87 -2.53 2.27
CA THR A 100 -10.61 -3.70 2.75
C THR A 100 -12.10 -3.38 2.74
N SER A 101 -12.97 -4.34 2.49
CA SER A 101 -14.43 -4.16 2.61
C SER A 101 -14.79 -3.71 4.03
N GLN A 102 -14.96 -2.41 4.24
CA GLN A 102 -15.47 -1.90 5.51
C GLN A 102 -16.98 -2.07 5.52
N ASN A 103 -17.47 -2.84 6.49
CA ASN A 103 -18.87 -3.06 6.90
C ASN A 103 -19.72 -4.07 6.12
N VAL A 104 -19.41 -5.37 6.23
CA VAL A 104 -20.45 -6.43 6.17
C VAL A 104 -20.71 -6.94 7.59
N MET A 105 -21.27 -6.07 8.43
CA MET A 105 -22.08 -6.50 9.57
C MET A 105 -23.55 -6.25 9.23
N ILE A 106 -24.01 -6.74 8.08
CA ILE A 106 -25.43 -6.98 7.83
C ILE A 106 -25.51 -8.42 7.30
N ARG A 107 -26.05 -9.29 8.14
CA ARG A 107 -26.41 -10.67 7.79
C ARG A 107 -27.41 -10.65 6.64
N THR A 108 -26.95 -10.82 5.40
CA THR A 108 -27.79 -11.30 4.31
C THR A 108 -27.09 -12.50 3.69
N SER A 109 -27.85 -13.56 3.42
CA SER A 109 -27.37 -14.89 3.05
C SER A 109 -26.97 -15.02 1.57
N GLN A 110 -26.46 -13.95 0.96
CA GLN A 110 -25.93 -13.98 -0.41
C GLN A 110 -24.69 -13.08 -0.51
N PRO A 111 -23.53 -13.60 -0.93
CA PRO A 111 -22.42 -12.74 -1.31
C PRO A 111 -22.84 -12.01 -2.60
N ASP A 112 -23.21 -10.75 -2.47
CA ASP A 112 -23.57 -9.91 -3.60
C ASP A 112 -22.29 -9.65 -4.41
N LEU A 113 -22.28 -9.91 -5.71
CA LEU A 113 -21.11 -9.72 -6.60
C LEU A 113 -20.54 -8.28 -6.55
N ARG A 114 -21.33 -7.33 -6.03
CA ARG A 114 -21.00 -5.92 -5.80
C ARG A 114 -20.03 -5.66 -4.63
N ASP A 115 -19.76 -6.65 -3.77
CA ASP A 115 -18.79 -6.53 -2.67
C ASP A 115 -17.34 -6.65 -3.15
N VAL A 116 -17.12 -7.41 -4.23
CA VAL A 116 -15.79 -7.63 -4.83
C VAL A 116 -15.23 -6.35 -5.45
N ASP A 117 -16.11 -5.48 -5.96
CA ASP A 117 -15.78 -4.18 -6.59
C ASP A 117 -15.15 -3.15 -5.64
N ARG A 118 -14.94 -3.49 -4.35
CA ARG A 118 -14.42 -2.56 -3.35
C ARG A 118 -13.08 -2.94 -2.76
N TRP A 119 -12.45 -4.01 -3.22
CA TRP A 119 -11.17 -4.46 -2.66
C TRP A 119 -9.96 -3.83 -3.35
N GLY A 120 -8.97 -3.45 -2.55
CA GLY A 120 -7.74 -2.79 -2.99
C GLY A 120 -6.87 -3.66 -3.90
N LEU A 121 -5.95 -3.03 -4.62
CA LEU A 121 -4.98 -3.66 -5.51
C LEU A 121 -4.21 -4.81 -4.81
N LEU A 122 -3.78 -4.60 -3.56
CA LEU A 122 -3.03 -5.61 -2.80
C LEU A 122 -3.86 -6.87 -2.54
N TRP A 123 -5.15 -6.70 -2.23
CA TRP A 123 -6.07 -7.83 -2.07
C TRP A 123 -6.25 -8.58 -3.39
N LEU A 124 -6.41 -7.85 -4.50
CA LEU A 124 -6.55 -8.45 -5.82
C LEU A 124 -5.31 -9.29 -6.20
N LEU A 125 -4.13 -8.81 -5.82
CA LEU A 125 -2.87 -9.51 -6.06
C LEU A 125 -2.79 -10.81 -5.27
N ASP A 126 -3.18 -10.80 -3.99
CA ASP A 126 -3.21 -12.00 -3.15
C ASP A 126 -4.14 -13.08 -3.72
N GLU A 127 -5.29 -12.66 -4.24
CA GLU A 127 -6.30 -13.55 -4.80
C GLU A 127 -5.88 -14.15 -6.15
N GLU A 128 -5.25 -13.35 -7.00
CA GLU A 128 -4.66 -13.87 -8.23
C GLU A 128 -3.47 -14.80 -7.91
N ALA A 129 -2.70 -14.50 -6.87
CA ALA A 129 -1.55 -15.31 -6.47
C ALA A 129 -1.92 -16.71 -5.95
N VAL A 130 -3.17 -16.97 -5.54
CA VAL A 130 -3.60 -18.32 -5.14
C VAL A 130 -4.27 -19.11 -6.26
N TYR A 131 -4.61 -18.47 -7.39
CA TYR A 131 -5.36 -19.11 -8.47
C TYR A 131 -4.50 -20.13 -9.25
N PRO A 132 -5.02 -21.35 -9.54
CA PRO A 132 -4.30 -22.33 -10.36
C PRO A 132 -4.04 -21.82 -11.78
N GLY A 133 -2.77 -21.77 -12.20
CA GLY A 133 -2.40 -21.26 -13.52
C GLY A 133 -2.31 -19.73 -13.62
N ALA A 134 -2.33 -19.00 -12.50
CA ALA A 134 -2.16 -17.56 -12.49
C ALA A 134 -0.85 -17.10 -13.14
N CYS A 135 -0.92 -16.00 -13.87
CA CYS A 135 0.21 -15.31 -14.48
C CYS A 135 0.11 -13.79 -14.30
N ASP A 136 1.24 -13.10 -14.44
CA ASP A 136 1.29 -11.65 -14.22
C ASP A 136 0.43 -10.89 -15.26
N GLU A 137 0.30 -11.42 -16.48
CA GLU A 137 -0.60 -10.91 -17.51
C GLU A 137 -2.07 -10.97 -17.05
N GLY A 138 -2.49 -12.12 -16.51
CA GLY A 138 -3.84 -12.33 -16.00
C GLY A 138 -4.18 -11.40 -14.84
N PHE A 139 -3.22 -11.17 -13.94
CA PHE A 139 -3.35 -10.15 -12.89
C PHE A 139 -3.64 -8.76 -13.46
N ILE A 140 -2.86 -8.33 -14.46
CA ILE A 140 -3.03 -7.01 -15.09
C ILE A 140 -4.39 -6.89 -15.78
N GLU A 141 -4.83 -7.93 -16.48
CA GLU A 141 -6.15 -7.97 -17.08
C GLU A 141 -7.25 -7.81 -16.04
N ARG A 142 -7.17 -8.56 -14.94
CA ARG A 142 -8.12 -8.49 -13.82
C ARG A 142 -8.08 -7.13 -13.13
N LEU A 143 -6.91 -6.54 -12.95
CA LEU A 143 -6.72 -5.20 -12.36
C LEU A 143 -7.48 -4.14 -13.17
N PHE A 144 -7.31 -4.12 -14.50
CA PHE A 144 -8.03 -3.19 -15.37
C PHE A 144 -9.46 -3.60 -15.68
N MET A 145 -9.90 -4.80 -15.31
CA MET A 145 -11.32 -5.17 -15.28
C MET A 145 -12.01 -4.59 -14.04
N HIS A 146 -11.29 -4.60 -12.90
CA HIS A 146 -11.77 -4.12 -11.60
C HIS A 146 -11.81 -2.59 -11.52
N TYR A 147 -10.75 -1.90 -11.95
CA TYR A 147 -10.62 -0.44 -11.82
C TYR A 147 -11.00 0.34 -13.09
N ARG A 148 -12.14 0.01 -13.71
CA ARG A 148 -12.56 0.62 -14.99
C ARG A 148 -13.16 2.01 -14.87
N ASP A 149 -13.68 2.35 -13.70
CA ASP A 149 -14.40 3.59 -13.48
C ASP A 149 -13.51 4.83 -13.64
N ARG A 150 -14.11 5.94 -14.09
CA ARG A 150 -13.40 7.19 -14.40
C ARG A 150 -12.56 7.72 -13.24
N ASP A 151 -13.04 7.56 -12.01
CA ASP A 151 -12.35 8.06 -10.82
C ASP A 151 -11.02 7.33 -10.60
N HIS A 152 -10.95 6.04 -10.93
CA HIS A 152 -9.73 5.26 -10.80
C HIS A 152 -8.74 5.52 -11.94
N GLN A 153 -9.20 5.92 -13.13
CA GLN A 153 -8.33 6.20 -14.30
C GLN A 153 -7.41 7.42 -14.14
N LEU A 154 -7.69 8.27 -13.15
CA LEU A 154 -6.80 9.36 -12.76
C LEU A 154 -5.58 8.85 -11.97
N LEU A 155 -5.75 7.77 -11.21
CA LEU A 155 -4.73 7.22 -10.33
C LEU A 155 -4.01 6.01 -10.93
N LEU A 156 -4.71 5.19 -11.72
CA LEU A 156 -4.22 3.96 -12.32
C LEU A 156 -4.42 3.99 -13.83
N ARG A 157 -3.34 3.86 -14.59
CA ARG A 157 -3.35 3.90 -16.06
C ARG A 157 -2.60 2.73 -16.67
N LYS A 158 -3.10 2.24 -17.81
CA LYS A 158 -2.40 1.22 -18.59
C LYS A 158 -1.18 1.84 -19.27
N ALA A 159 -0.03 1.18 -19.18
CA ALA A 159 1.18 1.58 -19.87
C ALA A 159 1.30 0.82 -21.21
N PRO A 160 2.11 1.30 -22.17
CA PRO A 160 2.25 0.66 -23.48
C PRO A 160 3.05 -0.66 -23.43
N GLY A 161 3.90 -0.87 -22.42
CA GLY A 161 4.70 -2.08 -22.29
C GLY A 161 3.92 -3.28 -21.75
N THR A 162 4.44 -4.48 -21.99
CA THR A 162 3.88 -5.74 -21.49
C THR A 162 3.88 -5.75 -19.97
N ASN A 163 2.75 -6.10 -19.36
CA ASN A 163 2.55 -6.15 -17.91
C ASN A 163 2.89 -4.85 -17.17
N GLN A 164 2.80 -3.70 -17.85
CA GLN A 164 3.10 -2.41 -17.25
C GLN A 164 1.85 -1.59 -17.00
N PHE A 165 1.90 -0.82 -15.92
CA PHE A 165 0.89 0.17 -15.57
C PHE A 165 1.54 1.34 -14.84
N VAL A 166 0.80 2.45 -14.73
CA VAL A 166 1.25 3.65 -14.03
C VAL A 166 0.33 3.90 -12.85
N LEU A 167 0.92 4.11 -11.67
CA LEU A 167 0.24 4.69 -10.52
C LEU A 167 0.66 6.14 -10.36
N HIS A 168 -0.31 7.02 -10.14
CA HIS A 168 -0.06 8.44 -9.88
C HIS A 168 0.02 8.68 -8.37
N HIS A 169 1.24 8.57 -7.84
CA HIS A 169 1.60 8.81 -6.45
C HIS A 169 1.56 10.29 -6.07
N LEU A 170 1.70 10.56 -4.77
CA LEU A 170 1.79 11.92 -4.21
C LEU A 170 0.61 12.80 -4.67
N GLN A 171 -0.61 12.34 -4.38
CA GLN A 171 -1.87 13.00 -4.75
C GLN A 171 -2.03 13.25 -6.25
N GLY A 172 -1.52 12.35 -7.09
CA GLY A 172 -1.68 12.41 -8.53
C GLY A 172 -0.51 13.09 -9.28
N THR A 173 0.43 13.70 -8.55
CA THR A 173 1.47 14.56 -9.14
C THR A 173 2.70 13.78 -9.62
N ASN A 174 2.93 12.58 -9.12
CA ASN A 174 4.13 11.80 -9.40
C ASN A 174 3.79 10.44 -10.03
N PRO A 175 3.81 10.32 -11.38
CA PRO A 175 3.57 9.05 -12.05
C PRO A 175 4.77 8.11 -11.87
N VAL A 176 4.49 6.89 -11.40
CA VAL A 176 5.46 5.79 -11.34
C VAL A 176 4.97 4.67 -12.23
N MET A 177 5.77 4.31 -13.23
CA MET A 177 5.53 3.13 -14.06
C MET A 177 6.02 1.90 -13.31
N TYR A 178 5.14 0.91 -13.15
CA TYR A 178 5.45 -0.40 -12.59
C TYR A 178 5.46 -1.45 -13.69
N THR A 179 6.30 -2.46 -13.50
CA THR A 179 6.22 -3.73 -14.23
C THR A 179 5.71 -4.80 -13.28
N ALA A 180 4.58 -5.44 -13.62
CA ALA A 180 3.99 -6.52 -12.84
C ALA A 180 4.73 -7.86 -13.00
N THR A 181 5.77 -7.92 -13.84
CA THR A 181 6.57 -9.13 -14.03
C THR A 181 7.14 -9.61 -12.70
N GLY A 182 6.82 -10.85 -12.34
CA GLY A 182 7.25 -11.52 -11.11
C GLY A 182 6.46 -11.15 -9.86
N TRP A 183 5.40 -10.33 -9.95
CA TRP A 183 4.64 -9.89 -8.79
C TRP A 183 3.97 -11.05 -8.06
N LEU A 184 3.33 -11.96 -8.78
CA LEU A 184 2.69 -13.12 -8.16
C LEU A 184 3.68 -14.02 -7.43
N LYS A 185 4.91 -14.12 -7.94
CA LYS A 185 5.97 -14.89 -7.26
C LYS A 185 6.48 -14.16 -6.02
N ALA A 186 6.61 -12.83 -6.10
CA ALA A 186 7.12 -12.00 -5.01
C ALA A 186 6.11 -11.82 -3.87
N SER A 187 4.80 -11.88 -4.17
CA SER A 187 3.75 -11.81 -3.15
C SER A 187 3.52 -13.13 -2.41
N ARG A 188 3.78 -14.28 -3.06
CA ARG A 188 3.67 -15.60 -2.43
C ARG A 188 4.72 -15.79 -1.34
N GLU A 189 4.30 -16.38 -0.22
CA GLU A 189 5.25 -16.96 0.72
C GLU A 189 6.15 -17.97 0.01
N ASN A 190 7.46 -17.87 0.22
CA ASN A 190 8.40 -18.83 -0.33
C ASN A 190 8.16 -20.21 0.32
N PRO A 191 7.66 -21.22 -0.42
CA PRO A 191 7.37 -22.53 0.15
C PRO A 191 8.63 -23.22 0.69
N MET A 192 9.81 -22.89 0.14
CA MET A 192 11.09 -23.41 0.61
C MET A 192 11.52 -22.80 1.94
N ALA A 193 10.99 -21.65 2.34
CA ALA A 193 11.34 -21.05 3.63
C ALA A 193 10.96 -21.98 4.81
N ARG A 194 9.82 -22.67 4.72
CA ARG A 194 9.39 -23.64 5.75
C ARG A 194 10.25 -24.90 5.76
N ALA A 195 10.59 -25.44 4.59
CA ALA A 195 11.46 -26.62 4.49
C ALA A 195 12.91 -26.32 4.91
N ALA A 196 13.41 -25.12 4.60
CA ALA A 196 14.74 -24.67 4.97
C ALA A 196 14.94 -24.60 6.50
N VAL A 197 13.89 -24.32 7.28
CA VAL A 197 13.98 -24.33 8.76
C VAL A 197 14.41 -25.71 9.27
N ALA A 198 13.78 -26.78 8.80
CA ALA A 198 14.11 -28.14 9.22
C ALA A 198 15.53 -28.52 8.77
N LEU A 199 15.89 -28.24 7.51
CA LEU A 199 17.21 -28.54 6.95
C LEU A 199 18.35 -27.76 7.64
N LEU A 200 18.14 -26.48 7.94
CA LEU A 200 19.12 -25.64 8.66
C LEU A 200 19.24 -26.04 10.13
N HIS A 201 18.15 -26.52 10.75
CA HIS A 201 18.22 -27.07 12.10
C HIS A 201 19.06 -28.37 12.14
N GLU A 202 19.02 -29.16 11.07
CA GLU A 202 19.83 -30.37 10.92
C GLU A 202 21.27 -30.10 10.49
N SER A 203 21.60 -28.92 9.95
CA SER A 203 22.95 -28.59 9.50
C SER A 203 23.98 -28.43 10.63
N ALA A 204 23.54 -28.50 11.89
CA ALA A 204 24.39 -28.46 13.08
C ALA A 204 24.63 -29.86 13.71
N LYS A 205 24.13 -30.92 13.08
CA LYS A 205 24.57 -32.30 13.34
C LYS A 205 25.71 -32.69 12.41
#